data_AF-A0A7C6DDF0-F1
#
_entry.id   AF-A0A7C6DDF0-F1
#
_cell.length_a   1.000
_cell.length_b   1.000
_cell.length_c   1.000
_cell.angle_alpha   90.00
_cell.angle_beta   90.00
_cell.angle_gamma   90.00
#
_symmetry.space_group_name_H-M   'P 1'
#
loop_
_entity.id
_entity.type
_entity.pdbx_description
1 polymer ?
#
loop_
_entity_poly.entity_id
_entity_poly.type
_entity_poly.pdbx_seq_one_letter_code
_entity_poly.pdbx_strand_id
1 'polypeptide(L)'
;MDCFRNLEWKKDIFGYIRPFLTKEIALRSIEFADLNYHGELKHWIKSDNTDYTLIRDGVITKDSKRWSRQPRPLEHLVRTIREVYVTNSSKVLVLGSKVDENKYVIGISFSGTVYNSEWLNNFKVNIVNGFHQGFLEIAHRFDLLSDKIEFPNISKELGEETVLTLENILQECTSPDSRFLLWVTGHSQGGAVAGCYIVDCLSNRNVLHDNIIGVTMATPTIAHARIGRSTTNYPIYNIINEEDIVTRLGSQIRFGVDICYKPTEEFRRRFYTNYPNPLYHNDMVNARDFLKEIKNTPDAIELAHAIQKLLSEYRPAKNGDNEKRLQHKTLKRLMTWLIFNLFSTQVVASEAYKEMTGRDIDESRINYWYKRIVDLYDGNKLAGLSEFVTQAHMLNFEQFHTTGPEHCYRGIVLYAWDRTCVRCFKTDDAGYRYVEVASLWPKSEKGIVGFLGRLFSKRKKKKK
;
A
#
# COMPACT_ATOMS: atom_id res chain seq x y z
N MET A 1 16.42 -11.77 8.89
CA MET A 1 15.66 -12.64 7.98
C MET A 1 15.20 -13.91 8.67
N ASP A 2 15.73 -14.24 9.85
CA ASP A 2 15.43 -15.45 10.62
C ASP A 2 13.95 -15.68 10.93
N CYS A 3 13.12 -14.62 10.97
CA CYS A 3 11.66 -14.74 11.12
C CYS A 3 10.97 -15.47 9.96
N PHE A 4 11.66 -15.68 8.84
CA PHE A 4 11.20 -16.48 7.71
C PHE A 4 11.72 -17.93 7.74
N ARG A 5 12.47 -18.31 8.77
CA ARG A 5 12.87 -19.71 8.97
C ARG A 5 11.63 -20.54 9.35
N ASN A 6 11.47 -21.72 8.76
CA ASN A 6 10.40 -22.67 9.08
C ASN A 6 8.98 -22.09 9.01
N LEU A 7 8.68 -21.32 7.96
CA LEU A 7 7.30 -20.88 7.70
C LEU A 7 6.39 -22.11 7.57
N GLU A 8 5.38 -22.19 8.43
CA GLU A 8 4.35 -23.21 8.33
C GLU A 8 3.26 -22.77 7.35
N TRP A 9 3.22 -23.39 6.19
CA TRP A 9 2.18 -23.19 5.19
C TRP A 9 0.96 -24.03 5.54
N LYS A 10 -0.12 -23.38 5.98
CA LYS A 10 -1.36 -24.04 6.42
C LYS A 10 -2.56 -23.40 5.74
N LYS A 11 -3.68 -24.13 5.70
CA LYS A 11 -4.96 -23.56 5.24
C LYS A 11 -5.42 -22.52 6.24
N ASP A 12 -5.68 -21.32 5.76
CA ASP A 12 -6.28 -20.25 6.53
C ASP A 12 -7.82 -20.41 6.67
N ILE A 13 -8.49 -19.42 7.28
CA ILE A 13 -9.97 -19.44 7.45
C ILE A 13 -10.75 -19.34 6.13
N PHE A 14 -10.08 -19.00 5.03
CA PHE A 14 -10.64 -18.96 3.68
C PHE A 14 -10.34 -20.24 2.89
N GLY A 15 -9.59 -21.18 3.47
CA GLY A 15 -9.21 -22.45 2.87
C GLY A 15 -7.99 -22.40 1.96
N TYR A 16 -7.28 -21.26 1.91
CA TYR A 16 -6.10 -21.07 1.06
C TYR A 16 -4.80 -21.33 1.83
N ILE A 17 -3.80 -21.88 1.15
CA ILE A 17 -2.50 -22.20 1.74
C ILE A 17 -1.69 -20.91 1.84
N ARG A 18 -1.42 -20.45 3.06
CA ARG A 18 -0.64 -19.25 3.36
C ARG A 18 0.12 -19.44 4.68
N PRO A 19 1.27 -18.79 4.87
CA PRO A 19 1.99 -18.85 6.13
C PRO A 19 1.32 -17.91 7.11
N PHE A 20 1.31 -18.23 8.40
CA PHE A 20 0.80 -17.30 9.40
C PHE A 20 1.62 -16.01 9.42
N LEU A 21 0.95 -14.86 9.36
CA LEU A 21 1.63 -13.58 9.60
C LEU A 21 1.95 -13.47 11.09
N THR A 22 3.22 -13.69 11.42
CA THR A 22 3.75 -13.46 12.77
C THR A 22 4.09 -11.98 12.97
N LYS A 23 4.28 -11.61 14.23
CA LYS A 23 4.63 -10.23 14.59
C LYS A 23 5.96 -9.85 13.99
N GLU A 24 6.90 -10.78 14.04
CA GLU A 24 8.26 -10.63 13.58
C GLU A 24 8.29 -10.41 12.06
N ILE A 25 7.49 -11.15 11.29
CA ILE A 25 7.38 -10.96 9.84
C ILE A 25 6.77 -9.59 9.51
N ALA A 26 5.71 -9.19 10.20
CA ALA A 26 5.09 -7.88 10.01
C ALA A 26 6.07 -6.74 10.30
N LEU A 27 6.74 -6.77 11.45
CA LEU A 27 7.73 -5.77 11.85
C LEU A 27 8.89 -5.70 10.85
N ARG A 28 9.41 -6.86 10.44
CA ARG A 28 10.50 -6.95 9.47
C ARG A 28 10.10 -6.36 8.12
N SER A 29 8.83 -6.49 7.73
CA SER A 29 8.28 -5.94 6.48
C SER A 29 8.13 -4.42 6.52
N ILE A 30 7.70 -3.89 7.66
CA ILE A 30 7.64 -2.45 7.90
C ILE A 30 9.05 -1.85 7.82
N GLU A 31 10.00 -2.42 8.56
CA GLU A 31 11.40 -1.95 8.56
C GLU A 31 12.00 -2.00 7.15
N PHE A 32 11.76 -3.07 6.40
CA PHE A 32 12.33 -3.21 5.06
C PHE A 32 11.72 -2.25 4.03
N ALA A 33 10.42 -1.93 4.14
CA ALA A 33 9.81 -0.89 3.33
C ALA A 33 10.34 0.51 3.70
N ASP A 34 10.52 0.79 4.99
CA ASP A 34 11.02 2.07 5.49
C ASP A 34 12.46 2.37 5.05
N LEU A 35 13.32 1.35 5.04
CA LEU A 35 14.68 1.43 4.49
C LEU A 35 14.72 1.98 3.06
N ASN A 36 13.71 1.66 2.27
CA ASN A 36 13.65 2.11 0.89
C ASN A 36 13.39 3.63 0.80
N TYR A 37 12.80 4.25 1.82
CA TYR A 37 12.64 5.70 1.90
C TYR A 37 13.87 6.38 2.51
N HIS A 38 14.30 5.95 3.69
CA HIS A 38 15.28 6.68 4.51
C HIS A 38 16.74 6.25 4.25
N GLY A 39 16.95 5.10 3.61
CA GLY A 39 18.24 4.72 3.03
C GLY A 39 19.32 4.31 4.02
N GLU A 40 19.00 4.06 5.29
CA GLU A 40 19.95 3.58 6.30
C GLU A 40 20.22 2.07 6.19
N LEU A 41 20.80 1.65 5.07
CA LEU A 41 21.07 0.24 4.77
C LEU A 41 22.13 -0.41 5.67
N LYS A 42 22.91 0.38 6.43
CA LYS A 42 24.08 -0.10 7.19
C LYS A 42 23.73 -1.19 8.22
N HIS A 43 22.56 -1.13 8.84
CA HIS A 43 22.15 -2.12 9.84
C HIS A 43 21.61 -3.43 9.22
N TRP A 44 21.28 -3.40 7.92
CA TRP A 44 20.76 -4.54 7.17
C TRP A 44 21.84 -5.25 6.34
N ILE A 45 22.83 -4.50 5.89
CA ILE A 45 24.06 -5.04 5.31
C ILE A 45 24.95 -5.45 6.48
N LYS A 46 24.69 -6.64 7.04
CA LYS A 46 25.37 -7.14 8.24
C LYS A 46 26.84 -7.52 7.99
N SER A 47 27.26 -7.68 6.74
CA SER A 47 28.62 -8.02 6.32
C SER A 47 28.81 -7.80 4.81
N ASP A 48 30.06 -7.88 4.34
CA ASP A 48 30.43 -7.87 2.91
C ASP A 48 29.80 -9.03 2.09
N ASN A 49 29.22 -10.03 2.77
CA ASN A 49 28.64 -11.23 2.15
C ASN A 49 27.12 -11.14 1.92
N THR A 50 26.48 -10.00 2.17
CA THR A 50 25.04 -9.83 1.87
C THR A 50 24.86 -9.36 0.44
N ASP A 51 24.18 -10.16 -0.38
CA ASP A 51 23.81 -9.71 -1.73
C ASP A 51 22.70 -8.68 -1.65
N TYR A 52 22.91 -7.53 -2.28
CA TYR A 52 21.87 -6.52 -2.42
C TYR A 52 22.01 -5.79 -3.76
N THR A 53 20.86 -5.38 -4.30
CA THR A 53 20.77 -4.58 -5.50
C THR A 53 19.86 -3.39 -5.24
N LEU A 54 20.33 -2.20 -5.58
CA LEU A 54 19.56 -0.96 -5.50
C LEU A 54 19.16 -0.57 -6.90
N ILE A 55 17.88 -0.34 -7.14
CA ILE A 55 17.36 0.13 -8.43
C ILE A 55 16.75 1.49 -8.20
N ARG A 56 17.17 2.48 -8.99
CA ARG A 56 16.60 3.82 -8.98
C ARG A 56 16.39 4.26 -10.41
N ASP A 57 15.19 4.70 -10.74
CA ASP A 57 14.86 5.17 -12.08
C ASP A 57 15.16 4.12 -13.18
N GLY A 58 14.96 2.82 -12.86
CA GLY A 58 15.21 1.71 -13.79
C GLY A 58 16.69 1.38 -13.98
N VAL A 59 17.57 2.03 -13.23
CA VAL A 59 19.02 1.83 -13.27
C VAL A 59 19.49 1.14 -12.00
N ILE A 60 20.20 0.03 -12.16
CA ILE A 60 20.87 -0.67 -11.07
C ILE A 60 22.07 0.17 -10.60
N THR A 61 22.15 0.40 -9.30
CA THR A 61 23.27 1.08 -8.62
C THR A 61 23.78 0.23 -7.46
N LYS A 62 25.09 0.26 -7.23
CA LYS A 62 25.74 -0.38 -6.07
C LYS A 62 26.12 0.64 -4.99
N ASP A 63 25.94 1.94 -5.26
CA ASP A 63 26.33 3.04 -4.37
C ASP A 63 25.25 3.39 -3.34
N SER A 64 25.38 2.83 -2.14
CA SER A 64 24.50 3.12 -1.00
C SER A 64 24.58 4.57 -0.52
N LYS A 65 25.66 5.32 -0.82
CA LYS A 65 25.77 6.76 -0.46
C LYS A 65 24.94 7.65 -1.38
N ARG A 66 24.65 7.21 -2.61
CA ARG A 66 23.73 7.91 -3.54
C ARG A 66 22.26 7.53 -3.31
N TRP A 67 22.01 6.46 -2.56
CA TRP A 67 20.68 5.97 -2.24
C TRP A 67 19.86 6.91 -1.35
N SER A 68 20.53 7.60 -0.41
CA SER A 68 19.93 8.56 0.52
C SER A 68 20.02 10.02 0.06
N ARG A 69 20.73 10.31 -1.04
CA ARG A 69 20.87 11.68 -1.56
C ARG A 69 19.65 12.10 -2.37
N GLN A 70 19.08 13.24 -1.98
CA GLN A 70 18.19 14.01 -2.86
C GLN A 70 19.00 14.52 -4.07
N PRO A 71 18.42 14.50 -5.29
CA PRO A 71 19.11 15.01 -6.49
C PRO A 71 19.41 16.51 -6.38
N ARG A 72 20.41 17.00 -7.12
CA ARG A 72 20.69 18.44 -7.22
C ARG A 72 19.71 19.14 -8.19
N PRO A 73 19.47 20.46 -8.09
CA PRO A 73 18.49 21.17 -8.94
C PRO A 73 18.70 21.02 -10.46
N LEU A 74 19.95 20.95 -10.93
CA LEU A 74 20.28 20.77 -12.35
C LEU A 74 20.05 19.32 -12.81
N GLU A 75 20.38 18.36 -11.93
CA GLU A 75 20.07 16.94 -12.14
C GLU A 75 18.56 16.73 -12.17
N HIS A 76 17.81 17.42 -11.31
CA HIS A 76 16.36 17.46 -11.34
C HIS A 76 15.81 17.93 -12.69
N LEU A 77 16.33 19.01 -13.28
CA LEU A 77 15.85 19.50 -14.58
C LEU A 77 16.08 18.49 -15.71
N VAL A 78 17.28 17.89 -15.77
CA VAL A 78 17.61 16.86 -16.77
C VAL A 78 16.80 15.58 -16.55
N ARG A 79 16.53 15.22 -15.29
CA ARG A 79 15.68 14.10 -14.89
C ARG A 79 14.23 14.34 -15.33
N THR A 80 13.66 15.51 -15.03
CA THR A 80 12.32 15.92 -15.48
C THR A 80 12.19 15.84 -17.00
N ILE A 81 13.23 16.26 -17.75
CA ILE A 81 13.24 16.18 -19.23
C ILE A 81 13.33 14.72 -19.72
N ARG A 82 14.15 13.87 -19.09
CA ARG A 82 14.19 12.42 -19.39
C ARG A 82 12.93 11.68 -18.96
N GLU A 83 12.23 12.14 -17.94
CA GLU A 83 11.03 11.50 -17.38
C GLU A 83 9.76 11.87 -18.14
N VAL A 84 9.68 13.07 -18.72
CA VAL A 84 8.65 13.46 -19.70
C VAL A 84 8.75 12.60 -20.97
N TYR A 85 9.94 12.08 -21.30
CA TYR A 85 10.18 11.28 -22.50
C TYR A 85 10.35 9.76 -22.28
N VAL A 86 10.85 9.26 -21.13
CA VAL A 86 11.29 7.84 -21.02
C VAL A 86 11.19 7.11 -19.65
N THR A 87 11.21 7.70 -18.44
CA THR A 87 11.42 6.86 -17.20
C THR A 87 10.31 6.89 -16.14
N ASN A 88 9.52 5.81 -16.09
CA ASN A 88 8.45 5.51 -15.13
C ASN A 88 8.86 4.33 -14.23
N SER A 89 9.72 4.52 -13.25
CA SER A 89 10.28 3.40 -12.47
C SER A 89 10.49 3.80 -11.02
N SER A 90 10.03 2.95 -10.10
CA SER A 90 10.18 3.12 -8.66
C SER A 90 11.60 2.85 -8.20
N LYS A 91 11.95 3.38 -7.03
CA LYS A 91 13.12 2.95 -6.27
C LYS A 91 12.85 1.57 -5.63
N VAL A 92 13.66 0.58 -5.94
CA VAL A 92 13.50 -0.83 -5.51
C VAL A 92 14.77 -1.32 -4.83
N LEU A 93 14.62 -1.97 -3.68
CA LEU A 93 15.69 -2.63 -2.95
C LEU A 93 15.48 -4.14 -3.02
N VAL A 94 16.46 -4.85 -3.55
CA VAL A 94 16.50 -6.31 -3.54
C VAL A 94 17.61 -6.78 -2.61
N LEU A 95 17.35 -7.76 -1.76
CA LEU A 95 18.30 -8.30 -0.80
C LEU A 95 18.20 -9.82 -0.75
N GLY A 96 19.33 -10.51 -0.86
CA GLY A 96 19.46 -11.95 -0.68
C GLY A 96 20.08 -12.29 0.66
N SER A 97 19.51 -13.24 1.38
CA SER A 97 20.08 -13.70 2.65
C SER A 97 19.73 -15.15 2.94
N LYS A 98 20.71 -15.89 3.47
CA LYS A 98 20.50 -17.23 4.00
C LYS A 98 19.65 -17.20 5.27
N VAL A 99 18.67 -18.09 5.35
CA VAL A 99 17.83 -18.26 6.55
C VAL A 99 17.99 -19.63 7.19
N ASP A 100 18.35 -20.65 6.41
CA ASP A 100 18.67 -22.00 6.89
C ASP A 100 19.73 -22.66 6.00
N GLU A 101 20.25 -23.83 6.36
CA GLU A 101 21.31 -24.54 5.63
C GLU A 101 21.06 -24.61 4.12
N ASN A 102 19.81 -24.86 3.72
CA ASN A 102 19.39 -25.00 2.33
C ASN A 102 18.26 -24.03 1.93
N LYS A 103 18.06 -22.94 2.68
CA LYS A 103 16.98 -21.98 2.42
C LYS A 103 17.47 -20.54 2.42
N TYR A 104 17.07 -19.81 1.39
CA TYR A 104 17.40 -18.42 1.15
C TYR A 104 16.12 -17.59 1.02
N VAL A 105 16.17 -16.36 1.52
CA VAL A 105 15.10 -15.38 1.33
C VAL A 105 15.59 -14.28 0.42
N ILE A 106 14.78 -13.99 -0.59
CA ILE A 106 14.99 -12.89 -1.53
C ILE A 106 13.95 -11.82 -1.22
N GLY A 107 14.38 -10.81 -0.48
CA GLY A 107 13.58 -9.64 -0.13
C GLY A 107 13.52 -8.66 -1.29
N ILE A 108 12.32 -8.27 -1.70
CA ILE A 108 12.08 -7.22 -2.70
C ILE A 108 11.20 -6.15 -2.06
N SER A 109 11.72 -4.94 -1.93
CA SER A 109 11.01 -3.78 -1.41
C SER A 109 10.81 -2.74 -2.50
N PHE A 110 9.56 -2.38 -2.76
CA PHE A 110 9.21 -1.25 -3.61
C PHE A 110 8.92 -0.02 -2.74
N SER A 111 9.48 1.13 -3.14
CA SER A 111 9.15 2.40 -2.51
C SER A 111 7.91 2.99 -3.18
N GLY A 112 7.12 3.73 -2.40
CA GLY A 112 6.15 4.67 -2.94
C GLY A 112 6.82 5.95 -3.41
N THR A 113 6.02 6.97 -3.71
CA THR A 113 6.48 8.18 -4.40
C THR A 113 7.60 8.90 -3.63
N VAL A 114 8.79 9.00 -4.22
CA VAL A 114 9.84 9.92 -3.78
C VAL A 114 9.81 11.14 -4.71
N TYR A 115 9.20 12.25 -4.26
CA TYR A 115 9.05 13.57 -4.92
C TYR A 115 9.36 13.75 -6.43
N ASN A 116 8.35 14.34 -7.11
CA ASN A 116 8.38 15.19 -8.32
C ASN A 116 8.36 14.59 -9.75
N SER A 117 8.55 13.28 -9.97
CA SER A 117 8.34 12.69 -11.32
C SER A 117 7.73 11.27 -11.38
N GLU A 118 8.06 10.39 -10.43
CA GLU A 118 7.52 9.02 -10.31
C GLU A 118 6.00 8.97 -10.03
N TRP A 119 5.42 10.13 -9.69
CA TRP A 119 4.00 10.34 -9.44
C TRP A 119 3.15 10.10 -10.70
N LEU A 120 3.68 10.34 -11.91
CA LEU A 120 2.93 10.23 -13.19
C LEU A 120 2.20 8.88 -13.38
N ASN A 121 2.65 7.81 -12.73
CA ASN A 121 1.97 6.51 -12.75
C ASN A 121 0.73 6.46 -11.85
N ASN A 122 0.69 7.18 -10.72
CA ASN A 122 -0.52 7.29 -9.88
C ASN A 122 -1.68 7.95 -10.63
N PHE A 123 -1.40 8.56 -11.77
CA PHE A 123 -2.38 9.19 -12.65
C PHE A 123 -2.89 8.30 -13.76
N LYS A 124 -2.25 7.15 -13.99
CA LYS A 124 -2.71 6.14 -14.93
C LYS A 124 -3.70 5.23 -14.21
N VAL A 125 -4.81 5.84 -13.79
CA VAL A 125 -5.95 5.16 -13.14
C VAL A 125 -6.75 4.28 -14.10
N ASN A 126 -6.47 4.39 -15.41
CA ASN A 126 -6.98 3.48 -16.42
C ASN A 126 -6.70 2.03 -16.03
N ILE A 127 -7.63 1.16 -16.39
CA ILE A 127 -7.51 -0.25 -16.07
C ILE A 127 -6.92 -0.99 -17.27
N VAL A 128 -5.77 -1.64 -17.07
CA VAL A 128 -5.13 -2.51 -18.06
C VAL A 128 -5.11 -3.93 -17.51
N ASN A 129 -5.66 -4.87 -18.26
CA ASN A 129 -5.82 -6.28 -17.84
C ASN A 129 -6.52 -6.44 -16.48
N GLY A 130 -7.39 -5.50 -16.11
CA GLY A 130 -8.08 -5.50 -14.81
C GLY A 130 -7.29 -4.87 -13.66
N PHE A 131 -6.08 -4.35 -13.89
CA PHE A 131 -5.25 -3.67 -12.87
C PHE A 131 -5.12 -2.18 -13.14
N HIS A 132 -4.81 -1.41 -12.10
CA HIS A 132 -4.36 -0.03 -12.21
C HIS A 132 -3.10 0.04 -13.09
N GLN A 133 -3.20 0.70 -14.25
CA GLN A 133 -2.14 0.72 -15.27
C GLN A 133 -0.80 1.16 -14.69
N GLY A 134 -0.78 2.23 -13.89
CA GLY A 134 0.45 2.76 -13.31
C GLY A 134 1.22 1.76 -12.45
N PHE A 135 0.54 1.06 -11.53
CA PHE A 135 1.19 0.08 -10.65
C PHE A 135 1.67 -1.15 -11.43
N LEU A 136 0.88 -1.62 -12.39
CA LEU A 136 1.23 -2.75 -13.24
C LEU A 136 2.46 -2.45 -14.12
N GLU A 137 2.52 -1.27 -14.74
CA GLU A 137 3.66 -0.85 -15.56
C GLU A 137 4.97 -0.81 -14.76
N ILE A 138 4.94 -0.34 -13.51
CA ILE A 138 6.13 -0.32 -12.65
C ILE A 138 6.57 -1.75 -12.32
N ALA A 139 5.63 -2.63 -11.97
CA ALA A 139 5.92 -4.03 -11.67
C ALA A 139 6.58 -4.73 -12.87
N HIS A 140 6.02 -4.60 -14.07
CA HIS A 140 6.60 -5.18 -15.29
C HIS A 140 7.99 -4.62 -15.61
N ARG A 141 8.23 -3.31 -15.41
CA ARG A 141 9.55 -2.73 -15.64
C ARG A 141 10.61 -3.26 -14.68
N PHE A 142 10.25 -3.52 -13.43
CA PHE A 142 11.15 -4.19 -12.49
C PHE A 142 11.43 -5.63 -12.94
N ASP A 143 10.40 -6.36 -13.36
CA ASP A 143 10.52 -7.74 -13.84
C ASP A 143 11.46 -7.87 -15.06
N LEU A 144 11.47 -6.88 -15.96
CA LEU A 144 12.42 -6.78 -17.08
C LEU A 144 13.90 -6.62 -16.67
N LEU A 145 14.19 -6.42 -15.39
CA LEU A 145 15.55 -6.35 -14.85
C LEU A 145 15.98 -7.66 -14.17
N SER A 146 15.12 -8.70 -14.13
CA SER A 146 15.37 -9.94 -13.37
C SER A 146 16.69 -10.62 -13.75
N ASP A 147 17.06 -10.60 -15.02
CA ASP A 147 18.29 -11.18 -15.58
C ASP A 147 19.56 -10.39 -15.21
N LYS A 148 19.42 -9.16 -14.70
CA LYS A 148 20.53 -8.27 -14.33
C LYS A 148 20.73 -8.12 -12.83
N ILE A 149 19.81 -8.66 -12.03
CA ILE A 149 19.88 -8.61 -10.56
C ILE A 149 20.63 -9.85 -10.09
N GLU A 150 21.90 -9.67 -9.73
CA GLU A 150 22.84 -10.75 -9.41
C GLU A 150 22.95 -11.05 -7.91
N PHE A 151 23.23 -12.30 -7.57
CA PHE A 151 23.44 -12.80 -6.20
C PHE A 151 24.76 -13.58 -6.07
N PRO A 152 25.92 -12.91 -6.20
CA PRO A 152 27.22 -13.57 -6.24
C PRO A 152 27.60 -14.30 -4.95
N ASN A 153 27.25 -13.77 -3.78
CA ASN A 153 27.60 -14.42 -2.51
C ASN A 153 26.78 -15.70 -2.31
N ILE A 154 25.48 -15.67 -2.61
CA ILE A 154 24.62 -16.85 -2.57
C ILE A 154 25.09 -17.90 -3.58
N SER A 155 25.44 -17.48 -4.80
CA SER A 155 25.95 -18.38 -5.85
C SER A 155 27.21 -19.12 -5.38
N LYS A 156 28.15 -18.38 -4.79
CA LYS A 156 29.40 -18.95 -4.25
C LYS A 156 29.13 -19.93 -3.11
N GLU A 157 28.20 -19.61 -2.23
CA GLU A 157 27.83 -20.48 -1.11
C GLU A 157 27.16 -21.78 -1.58
N LEU A 158 26.34 -21.70 -2.63
CA LEU A 158 25.68 -22.84 -3.25
C LEU A 158 26.61 -23.66 -4.17
N GLY A 159 27.82 -23.17 -4.46
CA GLY A 159 28.77 -23.82 -5.36
C GLY A 159 28.36 -23.76 -6.83
N GLU A 160 27.55 -22.77 -7.22
CA GLU A 160 27.09 -22.58 -8.60
C GLU A 160 28.24 -22.09 -9.49
N GLU A 161 28.35 -22.65 -10.70
CA GLU A 161 29.41 -22.28 -11.66
C GLU A 161 29.18 -20.88 -12.27
N THR A 162 27.92 -20.44 -12.30
CA THR A 162 27.51 -19.14 -12.83
C THR A 162 26.83 -18.31 -11.74
N VAL A 163 26.90 -16.99 -11.87
CA VAL A 163 26.24 -16.08 -10.93
C VAL A 163 24.73 -16.19 -11.12
N LEU A 164 24.04 -16.59 -10.06
CA LEU A 164 22.59 -16.62 -9.99
C LEU A 164 22.03 -15.21 -10.15
N THR A 165 20.99 -15.11 -10.96
CA THR A 165 20.19 -13.91 -11.15
C THR A 165 18.81 -14.05 -10.52
N LEU A 166 18.07 -12.95 -10.37
CA LEU A 166 16.67 -13.01 -9.95
C LEU A 166 15.83 -13.86 -10.92
N GLU A 167 16.14 -13.85 -12.22
CA GLU A 167 15.49 -14.71 -13.20
C GLU A 167 15.68 -16.21 -12.87
N ASN A 168 16.90 -16.63 -12.53
CA ASN A 168 17.16 -18.02 -12.14
C ASN A 168 16.40 -18.41 -10.87
N ILE A 169 16.36 -17.50 -9.89
CA ILE A 169 15.62 -17.67 -8.64
C ILE A 169 14.12 -17.78 -8.90
N LEU A 170 13.54 -16.89 -9.72
CA LEU A 170 12.12 -16.91 -10.08
C LEU A 170 11.75 -18.23 -10.76
N GLN A 171 12.61 -18.72 -11.66
CA GLN A 171 12.43 -20.01 -12.32
C GLN A 171 12.48 -21.16 -11.31
N GLU A 172 13.40 -21.14 -10.34
CA GLU A 172 13.46 -22.15 -9.29
C GLU A 172 12.23 -22.12 -8.36
N CYS A 173 11.66 -20.93 -8.12
CA CYS A 173 10.44 -20.75 -7.32
C CYS A 173 9.19 -21.36 -7.98
N THR A 174 9.28 -21.89 -9.21
CA THR A 174 8.23 -22.71 -9.84
C THR A 174 8.22 -24.17 -9.34
N SER A 175 9.22 -24.58 -8.56
CA SER A 175 9.37 -25.92 -8.00
C SER A 175 8.98 -25.98 -6.51
N PRO A 176 8.30 -27.05 -6.03
CA PRO A 176 7.99 -27.21 -4.60
C PRO A 176 9.25 -27.35 -3.73
N ASP A 177 10.35 -27.80 -4.32
CA ASP A 177 11.63 -27.99 -3.62
C ASP A 177 12.55 -26.76 -3.75
N SER A 178 12.00 -25.61 -4.15
CA SER A 178 12.79 -24.37 -4.32
C SER A 178 13.59 -24.05 -3.06
N ARG A 179 14.87 -23.71 -3.23
CA ARG A 179 15.72 -23.23 -2.13
C ARG A 179 15.36 -21.81 -1.73
N PHE A 180 14.57 -21.11 -2.54
CA PHE A 180 14.28 -19.70 -2.40
C PHE A 180 12.85 -19.42 -1.94
N LEU A 181 12.72 -18.47 -1.03
CA LEU A 181 11.46 -17.82 -0.70
C LEU A 181 11.54 -16.36 -1.14
N LEU A 182 10.60 -15.95 -1.99
CA LEU A 182 10.41 -14.55 -2.35
C LEU A 182 9.62 -13.87 -1.24
N TRP A 183 10.15 -12.76 -0.72
CA TRP A 183 9.48 -11.90 0.23
C TRP A 183 9.33 -10.51 -0.34
N VAL A 184 8.10 -10.11 -0.65
CA VAL A 184 7.82 -8.85 -1.34
C VAL A 184 7.06 -7.90 -0.43
N THR A 185 7.54 -6.65 -0.31
CA THR A 185 6.95 -5.62 0.56
C THR A 185 6.95 -4.24 -0.11
N GLY A 186 6.19 -3.33 0.48
CA GLY A 186 6.20 -1.91 0.17
C GLY A 186 5.18 -1.14 1.00
N HIS A 187 5.40 0.16 1.14
CA HIS A 187 4.46 1.08 1.79
C HIS A 187 3.76 1.94 0.72
N SER A 188 2.48 2.27 0.95
CA SER A 188 1.71 3.13 0.07
C SER A 188 1.71 2.61 -1.38
N GLN A 189 2.05 3.45 -2.35
CA GLN A 189 2.23 3.06 -3.76
C GLN A 189 3.21 1.88 -3.92
N GLY A 190 4.28 1.80 -3.13
CA GLY A 190 5.21 0.67 -3.18
C GLY A 190 4.52 -0.65 -2.84
N GLY A 191 3.61 -0.63 -1.85
CA GLY A 191 2.78 -1.79 -1.53
C GLY A 191 1.84 -2.20 -2.67
N ALA A 192 1.37 -1.23 -3.46
CA ALA A 192 0.53 -1.53 -4.62
C ALA A 192 1.32 -2.17 -5.75
N VAL A 193 2.53 -1.67 -6.04
CA VAL A 193 3.45 -2.27 -7.00
C VAL A 193 3.84 -3.68 -6.56
N ALA A 194 4.17 -3.87 -5.28
CA ALA A 194 4.41 -5.20 -4.69
C ALA A 194 3.24 -6.14 -4.93
N GLY A 195 2.00 -5.68 -4.68
CA GLY A 195 0.79 -6.46 -4.94
C GLY A 195 0.64 -6.87 -6.41
N CYS A 196 0.84 -5.94 -7.35
CA CYS A 196 0.83 -6.24 -8.79
C CYS A 196 1.92 -7.27 -9.15
N TYR A 197 3.15 -7.08 -8.65
CA TYR A 197 4.28 -7.95 -8.93
C TYR A 197 4.06 -9.39 -8.42
N ILE A 198 3.56 -9.56 -7.20
CA ILE A 198 3.25 -10.90 -6.66
C ILE A 198 2.20 -11.61 -7.52
N VAL A 199 1.16 -10.88 -7.95
CA VAL A 199 0.12 -11.45 -8.81
C VAL A 199 0.69 -11.87 -10.16
N ASP A 200 1.61 -11.08 -10.72
CA ASP A 200 2.33 -11.39 -11.95
C ASP A 200 3.24 -12.63 -11.80
N CYS A 201 4.02 -12.72 -10.72
CA CYS A 201 4.83 -13.89 -10.41
C CYS A 201 3.99 -15.18 -10.36
N LEU A 202 2.84 -15.14 -9.68
CA LEU A 202 1.96 -16.30 -9.54
C LEU A 202 1.23 -16.65 -10.85
N SER A 203 0.80 -15.65 -11.62
CA SER A 203 -0.07 -15.86 -12.79
C SER A 203 0.69 -16.11 -14.08
N ASN A 204 1.84 -15.44 -14.26
CA ASN A 204 2.55 -15.36 -15.53
C ASN A 204 3.94 -16.01 -15.44
N ARG A 205 4.61 -15.95 -14.28
CA ARG A 205 5.88 -16.65 -14.04
C ARG A 205 5.70 -18.06 -13.45
N ASN A 206 4.48 -18.46 -13.10
CA ASN A 206 4.15 -19.75 -12.46
C ASN A 206 4.91 -20.01 -11.16
N VAL A 207 5.32 -18.95 -10.44
CA VAL A 207 5.87 -19.09 -9.09
C VAL A 207 4.82 -19.79 -8.22
N LEU A 208 5.25 -20.76 -7.41
CA LEU A 208 4.34 -21.46 -6.51
C LEU A 208 3.99 -20.59 -5.30
N HIS A 209 2.77 -20.75 -4.81
CA HIS A 209 2.27 -20.05 -3.62
C HIS A 209 3.22 -20.20 -2.41
N ASP A 210 3.79 -21.39 -2.22
CA ASP A 210 4.65 -21.73 -1.09
C ASP A 210 6.05 -21.09 -1.16
N ASN A 211 6.38 -20.47 -2.30
CA ASN A 211 7.67 -19.82 -2.57
C ASN A 211 7.56 -18.29 -2.64
N ILE A 212 6.40 -17.70 -2.31
CA ILE A 212 6.24 -16.24 -2.30
C ILE A 212 5.30 -15.77 -1.18
N ILE A 213 5.74 -14.76 -0.43
CA ILE A 213 4.93 -14.07 0.57
C ILE A 213 4.97 -12.55 0.36
N GLY A 214 3.79 -11.94 0.39
CA GLY A 214 3.59 -10.50 0.36
C GLY A 214 3.21 -9.96 1.75
N VAL A 215 3.87 -8.89 2.18
CA VAL A 215 3.42 -8.12 3.34
C VAL A 215 3.54 -6.64 2.99
N THR A 216 2.43 -5.93 2.94
CA THR A 216 2.38 -4.55 2.44
C THR A 216 1.75 -3.63 3.48
N MET A 217 2.05 -2.33 3.40
CA MET A 217 1.54 -1.33 4.35
C MET A 217 0.86 -0.19 3.63
N ALA A 218 -0.21 0.36 4.22
CA ALA A 218 -0.92 1.54 3.70
C ALA A 218 -1.29 1.42 2.20
N THR A 219 -1.52 0.20 1.73
CA THR A 219 -1.54 -0.10 0.30
C THR A 219 -2.85 0.33 -0.34
N PRO A 220 -2.83 1.12 -1.43
CA PRO A 220 -4.04 1.45 -2.16
C PRO A 220 -4.64 0.22 -2.85
N THR A 221 -5.85 0.38 -3.36
CA THR A 221 -6.51 -0.64 -4.20
C THR A 221 -5.87 -0.66 -5.59
N ILE A 222 -5.69 -1.86 -6.15
CA ILE A 222 -4.83 -2.08 -7.34
C ILE A 222 -5.54 -2.73 -8.53
N ALA A 223 -6.73 -3.30 -8.34
CA ALA A 223 -7.46 -3.97 -9.40
C ALA A 223 -8.95 -3.65 -9.42
N HIS A 224 -9.56 -3.90 -10.57
CA HIS A 224 -11.00 -3.81 -10.78
C HIS A 224 -11.70 -5.05 -10.20
N ALA A 225 -12.86 -4.87 -9.60
CA ALA A 225 -13.56 -5.96 -8.92
C ALA A 225 -14.07 -7.05 -9.88
N ARG A 226 -14.25 -6.72 -11.17
CA ARG A 226 -14.68 -7.67 -12.20
C ARG A 226 -13.53 -8.42 -12.88
N ILE A 227 -12.33 -8.40 -12.32
CA ILE A 227 -11.15 -9.10 -12.87
C ILE A 227 -11.31 -10.63 -12.95
N GLY A 228 -12.39 -11.20 -12.41
CA GLY A 228 -12.73 -12.62 -12.55
C GLY A 228 -11.83 -13.56 -11.75
N ARG A 229 -11.02 -13.02 -10.81
CA ARG A 229 -10.08 -13.77 -9.97
C ARG A 229 -10.52 -13.73 -8.51
N SER A 230 -10.26 -14.82 -7.78
CA SER A 230 -10.43 -14.84 -6.33
C SER A 230 -9.41 -13.89 -5.69
N THR A 231 -9.88 -12.84 -5.03
CA THR A 231 -9.00 -11.81 -4.47
C THR A 231 -8.23 -12.30 -3.24
N THR A 232 -8.74 -13.30 -2.54
CA THR A 232 -8.22 -13.78 -1.25
C THR A 232 -7.25 -14.95 -1.36
N ASN A 233 -7.08 -15.57 -2.54
CA ASN A 233 -6.18 -16.71 -2.74
C ASN A 233 -4.69 -16.33 -2.72
N TYR A 234 -4.37 -15.03 -2.77
CA TYR A 234 -2.99 -14.57 -2.88
C TYR A 234 -2.30 -14.57 -1.50
N PRO A 235 -1.02 -15.01 -1.39
CA PRO A 235 -0.24 -15.06 -0.15
C PRO A 235 0.25 -13.65 0.26
N ILE A 236 -0.68 -12.69 0.29
CA ILE A 236 -0.44 -11.28 0.57
C ILE A 236 -1.20 -10.88 1.83
N TYR A 237 -0.52 -10.23 2.75
CA TYR A 237 -1.09 -9.55 3.91
C TYR A 237 -0.95 -8.04 3.76
N ASN A 238 -2.08 -7.31 3.72
CA ASN A 238 -2.08 -5.86 3.67
C ASN A 238 -2.35 -5.30 5.07
N ILE A 239 -1.37 -4.65 5.69
CA ILE A 239 -1.53 -3.97 6.97
C ILE A 239 -2.12 -2.58 6.71
N ILE A 240 -3.34 -2.37 7.19
CA ILE A 240 -4.11 -1.15 6.92
C ILE A 240 -4.60 -0.47 8.20
N ASN A 241 -4.46 0.85 8.22
CA ASN A 241 -5.15 1.71 9.17
C ASN A 241 -6.55 2.00 8.62
N GLU A 242 -7.61 1.73 9.38
CA GLU A 242 -8.99 2.03 8.96
C GLU A 242 -9.20 3.53 8.65
N GLU A 243 -8.45 4.41 9.30
CA GLU A 243 -8.54 5.85 9.10
C GLU A 243 -7.69 6.36 7.94
N ASP A 244 -6.84 5.51 7.36
CA ASP A 244 -6.06 5.84 6.18
C ASP A 244 -6.95 5.77 4.93
N ILE A 245 -7.21 6.94 4.36
CA ILE A 245 -7.96 7.05 3.13
C ILE A 245 -7.24 6.44 1.93
N VAL A 246 -5.91 6.44 1.86
CA VAL A 246 -5.15 5.89 0.70
C VAL A 246 -5.48 4.43 0.46
N THR A 247 -5.71 3.67 1.53
CA THR A 247 -6.13 2.26 1.46
C THR A 247 -7.53 2.05 0.86
N ARG A 248 -8.25 3.11 0.47
CA ARG A 248 -9.54 3.03 -0.21
C ARG A 248 -9.49 3.56 -1.64
N LEU A 249 -8.34 4.08 -2.06
CA LEU A 249 -8.16 4.78 -3.33
C LEU A 249 -7.28 3.96 -4.29
N GLY A 250 -7.20 4.37 -5.56
CA GLY A 250 -6.43 3.72 -6.62
C GLY A 250 -7.32 3.05 -7.65
N SER A 251 -7.82 1.86 -7.35
CA SER A 251 -8.79 1.12 -8.15
C SER A 251 -10.01 0.72 -7.29
N GLN A 252 -10.33 -0.58 -7.16
CA GLN A 252 -11.50 -1.05 -6.40
C GLN A 252 -11.18 -2.13 -5.36
N ILE A 253 -10.21 -2.99 -5.63
CA ILE A 253 -9.84 -4.12 -4.76
C ILE A 253 -8.33 -4.22 -4.57
N ARG A 254 -7.92 -4.82 -3.46
CA ARG A 254 -6.58 -5.40 -3.28
C ARG A 254 -6.66 -6.92 -3.33
N PHE A 255 -5.53 -7.55 -3.62
CA PHE A 255 -5.33 -8.99 -3.48
C PHE A 255 -4.79 -9.32 -2.09
N GLY A 256 -5.10 -10.52 -1.60
CA GLY A 256 -4.70 -11.00 -0.29
C GLY A 256 -5.74 -10.77 0.80
N VAL A 257 -5.25 -10.60 2.03
CA VAL A 257 -6.05 -10.33 3.21
C VAL A 257 -5.65 -9.01 3.85
N ASP A 258 -6.64 -8.21 4.21
CA ASP A 258 -6.43 -6.98 4.95
C ASP A 258 -6.40 -7.26 6.45
N ILE A 259 -5.28 -6.91 7.07
CA ILE A 259 -5.10 -6.81 8.52
C ILE A 259 -5.44 -5.38 8.92
N CYS A 260 -6.70 -5.17 9.26
CA CYS A 260 -7.23 -3.85 9.56
C CYS A 260 -7.16 -3.57 11.06
N TYR A 261 -6.42 -2.55 11.44
CA TYR A 261 -6.48 -2.02 12.79
C TYR A 261 -7.36 -0.77 12.84
N LYS A 262 -8.14 -0.66 13.90
CA LYS A 262 -9.03 0.47 14.17
C LYS A 262 -8.38 1.33 15.26
N PRO A 263 -7.90 2.55 14.96
CA PRO A 263 -7.30 3.42 15.96
C PRO A 263 -8.24 3.67 17.15
N THR A 264 -7.75 3.48 18.37
CA THR A 264 -8.45 3.88 19.59
C THR A 264 -8.23 5.37 19.86
N GLU A 265 -9.02 5.98 20.75
CA GLU A 265 -8.74 7.35 21.20
C GLU A 265 -7.35 7.49 21.83
N GLU A 266 -6.89 6.47 22.56
CA GLU A 266 -5.54 6.44 23.13
C GLU A 266 -4.47 6.41 22.04
N PHE A 267 -4.67 5.58 21.01
CA PHE A 267 -3.78 5.53 19.86
C PHE A 267 -3.64 6.90 19.21
N ARG A 268 -4.77 7.55 18.90
CA ARG A 268 -4.77 8.87 18.25
C ARG A 268 -4.07 9.91 19.13
N ARG A 269 -4.37 9.97 20.43
CA ARG A 269 -3.71 10.89 21.37
C ARG A 269 -2.19 10.71 21.42
N ARG A 270 -1.70 9.48 21.22
CA ARG A 270 -0.27 9.16 21.30
C ARG A 270 0.48 9.39 19.99
N PHE A 271 -0.14 9.12 18.85
CA PHE A 271 0.56 9.03 17.57
C PHE A 271 0.14 10.08 16.53
N TYR A 272 -0.98 10.78 16.76
CA TYR A 272 -1.43 11.87 15.88
C TYR A 272 -1.07 13.21 16.52
N THR A 273 -0.04 13.89 16.00
CA THR A 273 0.68 15.02 16.63
C THR A 273 -0.24 16.11 17.19
N ASN A 274 -1.31 16.50 16.48
CA ASN A 274 -2.25 17.52 16.93
C ASN A 274 -3.57 16.98 17.52
N TYR A 275 -3.77 15.67 17.54
CA TYR A 275 -4.96 15.06 18.13
C TYR A 275 -5.11 15.27 19.65
N PRO A 276 -4.04 15.21 20.48
CA PRO A 276 -4.16 15.47 21.91
C PRO A 276 -4.24 16.97 22.24
N ASN A 277 -3.94 17.87 21.29
CA ASN A 277 -3.97 19.31 21.53
C ASN A 277 -5.41 19.82 21.56
N PRO A 278 -5.93 20.36 22.68
CA PRO A 278 -7.30 20.84 22.77
C PRO A 278 -7.67 21.91 21.74
N LEU A 279 -6.70 22.68 21.26
CA LEU A 279 -6.90 23.71 20.24
C LEU A 279 -7.23 23.12 18.86
N TYR A 280 -6.71 21.94 18.55
CA TYR A 280 -6.85 21.30 17.23
C TYR A 280 -7.66 20.01 17.27
N HIS A 281 -8.06 19.54 18.45
CA HIS A 281 -8.77 18.28 18.62
C HIS A 281 -10.06 18.21 17.78
N ASN A 282 -10.87 19.26 17.83
CA ASN A 282 -12.11 19.33 17.06
C ASN A 282 -11.85 19.31 15.55
N ASP A 283 -10.78 19.96 15.08
CA ASP A 283 -10.39 19.93 13.66
C ASP A 283 -9.96 18.53 13.22
N MET A 284 -9.24 17.81 14.07
CA MET A 284 -8.84 16.42 13.80
C MET A 284 -10.03 15.46 13.81
N VAL A 285 -11.01 15.66 14.71
CA VAL A 285 -12.27 14.90 14.72
C VAL A 285 -13.10 15.18 13.47
N ASN A 286 -13.24 16.46 13.08
CA ASN A 286 -13.94 16.85 11.86
C ASN A 286 -13.26 16.25 10.62
N ALA A 287 -11.92 16.31 10.54
CA ALA A 287 -11.15 15.70 9.47
C ALA A 287 -11.37 14.19 9.38
N ARG A 288 -11.28 13.48 10.51
CA ARG A 288 -11.54 12.05 10.60
C ARG A 288 -12.93 11.70 10.06
N ASP A 289 -13.95 12.39 10.56
CA ASP A 289 -15.34 12.06 10.25
C ASP A 289 -15.66 12.38 8.78
N PHE A 290 -15.11 13.48 8.24
CA PHE A 290 -15.17 13.78 6.81
C PHE A 290 -14.47 12.73 5.95
N LEU A 291 -13.23 12.33 6.31
CA LEU A 291 -12.47 11.33 5.54
C LEU A 291 -13.13 9.94 5.57
N LYS A 292 -13.92 9.61 6.60
CA LYS A 292 -14.70 8.37 6.65
C LYS A 292 -15.83 8.34 5.63
N GLU A 293 -16.34 9.49 5.19
CA GLU A 293 -17.39 9.57 4.17
C GLU A 293 -16.89 9.13 2.79
N ILE A 294 -15.59 9.25 2.51
CA ILE A 294 -14.98 8.92 1.21
C ILE A 294 -14.68 7.43 1.15
N LYS A 295 -15.57 6.61 0.58
CA LYS A 295 -15.49 5.14 0.73
C LYS A 295 -14.58 4.47 -0.30
N ASN A 296 -14.36 5.12 -1.43
CA ASN A 296 -13.70 4.52 -2.59
C ASN A 296 -13.14 5.58 -3.56
N THR A 297 -12.49 5.12 -4.61
CA THR A 297 -11.95 5.97 -5.69
C THR A 297 -13.03 6.84 -6.37
N PRO A 298 -14.23 6.35 -6.74
CA PRO A 298 -15.32 7.20 -7.23
C PRO A 298 -15.70 8.37 -6.33
N ASP A 299 -15.87 8.16 -5.01
CA ASP A 299 -16.18 9.23 -4.06
C ASP A 299 -15.07 10.30 -4.07
N ALA A 300 -13.80 9.89 -4.15
CA ALA A 300 -12.66 10.78 -4.23
C ALA A 300 -12.61 11.58 -5.55
N ILE A 301 -13.04 10.98 -6.68
CA ILE A 301 -13.20 11.67 -7.97
C ILE A 301 -14.24 12.77 -7.85
N GLU A 302 -15.42 12.43 -7.32
CA GLU A 302 -16.53 13.38 -7.17
C GLU A 302 -16.13 14.53 -6.24
N LEU A 303 -15.43 14.23 -5.13
CA LEU A 303 -14.88 15.22 -4.23
C LEU A 303 -13.84 16.13 -4.90
N ALA A 304 -12.94 15.57 -5.72
CA ALA A 304 -11.95 16.38 -6.44
C ALA A 304 -12.61 17.40 -7.37
N HIS A 305 -13.67 17.01 -8.10
CA HIS A 305 -14.47 17.91 -8.92
C HIS A 305 -15.17 18.99 -8.08
N ALA A 306 -15.74 18.62 -6.94
CA ALA A 306 -16.37 19.55 -6.01
C ALA A 306 -15.39 20.59 -5.46
N ILE A 307 -14.17 20.17 -5.06
CA ILE A 307 -13.13 21.09 -4.60
C ILE A 307 -12.69 22.02 -5.74
N GLN A 308 -12.54 21.51 -6.96
CA GLN A 308 -12.17 22.34 -8.11
C GLN A 308 -13.24 23.40 -8.40
N LYS A 309 -14.52 23.02 -8.36
CA LYS A 309 -15.65 23.96 -8.47
C LYS A 309 -15.56 25.04 -7.39
N LEU A 310 -15.42 24.66 -6.13
CA LEU A 310 -15.27 25.61 -5.01
C LEU A 310 -14.09 26.57 -5.19
N LEU A 311 -12.92 26.06 -5.58
CA LEU A 311 -11.71 26.87 -5.78
C LEU A 311 -11.82 27.82 -6.99
N SER A 312 -12.66 27.50 -7.98
CA SER A 312 -12.94 28.39 -9.11
C SER A 312 -13.86 29.55 -8.74
N GLU A 313 -14.82 29.30 -7.84
CA GLU A 313 -15.80 30.29 -7.37
C GLU A 313 -15.24 31.20 -6.27
N TYR A 314 -14.35 30.67 -5.41
CA TYR A 314 -13.80 31.40 -4.27
C TYR A 314 -12.30 31.65 -4.41
N ARG A 315 -11.92 32.91 -4.67
CA ARG A 315 -10.52 33.37 -4.57
C ARG A 315 -10.37 34.33 -3.39
N PRO A 316 -9.64 33.97 -2.33
CA PRO A 316 -9.45 34.88 -1.20
C PRO A 316 -8.68 36.13 -1.66
N ALA A 317 -9.16 37.31 -1.25
CA ALA A 317 -8.51 38.58 -1.59
C ALA A 317 -7.07 38.65 -1.07
N LYS A 318 -6.15 39.24 -1.85
CA LYS A 318 -4.73 39.41 -1.50
C LYS A 318 -4.45 40.21 -0.23
N ASN A 319 -5.46 40.90 0.33
CA ASN A 319 -5.43 41.58 1.64
C ASN A 319 -6.53 41.13 2.63
N GLY A 320 -7.29 40.05 2.33
CA GLY A 320 -8.37 39.55 3.20
C GLY A 320 -7.95 38.59 4.32
N ASP A 321 -8.97 38.17 5.08
CA ASP A 321 -8.94 37.28 6.26
C ASP A 321 -7.95 36.10 6.15
N ASN A 322 -7.01 36.04 7.11
CA ASN A 322 -5.96 35.04 7.19
C ASN A 322 -6.54 33.61 7.35
N GLU A 323 -7.70 33.46 7.96
CA GLU A 323 -8.32 32.15 8.21
C GLU A 323 -8.86 31.52 6.92
N LYS A 324 -9.61 32.29 6.11
CA LYS A 324 -10.08 31.84 4.79
C LYS A 324 -8.94 31.53 3.83
N ARG A 325 -7.79 32.22 3.94
CA ARG A 325 -6.58 31.87 3.17
C ARG A 325 -5.99 30.54 3.59
N LEU A 326 -5.93 30.28 4.89
CA LEU A 326 -5.39 29.03 5.41
C LEU A 326 -6.25 27.85 4.92
N GLN A 327 -7.57 27.96 5.00
CA GLN A 327 -8.47 26.93 4.47
C GLN A 327 -8.35 26.77 2.95
N HIS A 328 -8.24 27.88 2.21
CA HIS A 328 -8.06 27.80 0.76
C HIS A 328 -6.72 27.13 0.41
N LYS A 329 -5.67 27.34 1.21
CA LYS A 329 -4.40 26.62 1.11
C LYS A 329 -4.57 25.15 1.48
N THR A 330 -5.36 24.82 2.49
CA THR A 330 -5.64 23.43 2.89
C THR A 330 -6.45 22.69 1.84
N LEU A 331 -7.48 23.31 1.24
CA LEU A 331 -8.21 22.76 0.10
C LEU A 331 -7.31 22.58 -1.10
N LYS A 332 -6.44 23.55 -1.41
CA LYS A 332 -5.44 23.39 -2.45
C LYS A 332 -4.53 22.22 -2.15
N ARG A 333 -4.02 22.08 -0.92
CA ARG A 333 -3.19 20.94 -0.52
C ARG A 333 -3.94 19.62 -0.62
N LEU A 334 -5.19 19.55 -0.17
CA LEU A 334 -6.03 18.36 -0.28
C LEU A 334 -6.32 18.01 -1.74
N MET A 335 -6.71 18.99 -2.55
CA MET A 335 -6.96 18.80 -3.98
C MET A 335 -5.67 18.35 -4.66
N THR A 336 -4.57 19.04 -4.41
CA THR A 336 -3.25 18.70 -4.87
C THR A 336 -2.86 17.30 -4.39
N TRP A 337 -3.22 16.89 -3.17
CA TRP A 337 -2.98 15.54 -2.65
C TRP A 337 -3.88 14.48 -3.31
N LEU A 338 -5.17 14.74 -3.52
CA LEU A 338 -6.11 13.87 -4.23
C LEU A 338 -5.70 13.71 -5.69
N ILE A 339 -5.32 14.82 -6.33
CA ILE A 339 -4.71 14.85 -7.66
C ILE A 339 -3.41 14.03 -7.59
N PHE A 340 -2.45 14.36 -6.72
CA PHE A 340 -1.16 13.66 -6.58
C PHE A 340 -1.25 12.15 -6.35
N ASN A 341 -2.31 11.70 -5.69
CA ASN A 341 -2.53 10.28 -5.43
C ASN A 341 -3.49 9.62 -6.40
N LEU A 342 -4.19 10.36 -7.28
CA LEU A 342 -5.24 9.78 -8.13
C LEU A 342 -5.44 10.35 -9.55
N PHE A 343 -5.28 11.65 -9.87
CA PHE A 343 -5.80 12.19 -11.16
C PHE A 343 -5.02 13.35 -11.78
N SER A 344 -4.60 13.24 -13.06
CA SER A 344 -3.74 14.24 -13.73
C SER A 344 -4.56 15.25 -14.50
N THR A 345 -5.79 14.88 -14.91
CA THR A 345 -6.73 15.72 -15.65
C THR A 345 -8.19 15.29 -15.40
N GLN A 346 -9.15 16.21 -15.57
CA GLN A 346 -10.59 15.93 -15.46
C GLN A 346 -11.07 14.83 -16.43
N VAL A 347 -10.47 14.76 -17.63
CA VAL A 347 -10.83 13.78 -18.66
C VAL A 347 -10.49 12.37 -18.20
N VAL A 348 -9.25 12.16 -17.72
CA VAL A 348 -8.80 10.87 -17.19
C VAL A 348 -9.62 10.46 -15.96
N ALA A 349 -9.96 11.41 -15.08
CA ALA A 349 -10.82 11.13 -13.93
C ALA A 349 -12.24 10.70 -14.34
N SER A 350 -12.79 11.29 -15.39
CA SER A 350 -14.13 10.95 -15.90
C SER A 350 -14.17 9.56 -16.56
N GLU A 351 -13.15 9.24 -17.37
CA GLU A 351 -13.02 7.91 -17.99
C GLU A 351 -12.84 6.82 -16.93
N ALA A 352 -11.94 7.02 -15.96
CA ALA A 352 -11.74 6.10 -14.86
C ALA A 352 -13.00 5.94 -13.99
N TYR A 353 -13.74 7.02 -13.72
CA TYR A 353 -15.02 6.94 -13.02
C TYR A 353 -16.02 6.08 -13.79
N LYS A 354 -16.15 6.29 -15.09
CA LYS A 354 -17.05 5.53 -15.95
C LYS A 354 -16.66 4.07 -16.03
N GLU A 355 -15.38 3.77 -16.16
CA GLU A 355 -14.86 2.40 -16.17
C GLU A 355 -15.15 1.69 -14.84
N MET A 356 -14.96 2.36 -13.71
CA MET A 356 -15.19 1.80 -12.38
C MET A 356 -16.67 1.62 -12.03
N THR A 357 -17.51 2.60 -12.37
CA THR A 357 -18.91 2.65 -11.92
C THR A 357 -19.91 2.18 -12.98
N GLY A 358 -19.48 2.09 -14.25
CA GLY A 358 -20.34 1.81 -15.40
C GLY A 358 -21.23 2.99 -15.83
N ARG A 359 -21.04 4.19 -15.27
CA ARG A 359 -21.85 5.39 -15.53
C ARG A 359 -21.00 6.65 -15.59
N ASP A 360 -21.48 7.66 -16.30
CA ASP A 360 -20.84 8.98 -16.28
C ASP A 360 -20.98 9.65 -14.90
N ILE A 361 -20.09 10.59 -14.60
CA ILE A 361 -20.15 11.36 -13.34
C ILE A 361 -21.46 12.15 -13.31
N ASP A 362 -22.19 12.00 -12.21
CA ASP A 362 -23.47 12.67 -11.97
C ASP A 362 -23.26 14.01 -11.24
N GLU A 363 -23.83 15.09 -11.78
CA GLU A 363 -23.79 16.42 -11.17
C GLU A 363 -24.41 16.43 -9.77
N SER A 364 -25.42 15.59 -9.50
CA SER A 364 -26.03 15.48 -8.16
C SER A 364 -25.01 15.02 -7.10
N ARG A 365 -24.09 14.13 -7.49
CA ARG A 365 -23.01 13.61 -6.64
C ARG A 365 -21.94 14.66 -6.41
N ILE A 366 -21.55 15.39 -7.45
CA ILE A 366 -20.64 16.54 -7.31
C ILE A 366 -21.27 17.58 -6.37
N ASN A 367 -22.55 17.91 -6.53
CA ASN A 367 -23.24 18.89 -5.71
C ASN A 367 -23.38 18.45 -4.23
N TYR A 368 -23.54 17.15 -3.97
CA TYR A 368 -23.45 16.60 -2.61
C TYR A 368 -22.09 16.93 -1.97
N TRP A 369 -20.99 16.57 -2.65
CA TRP A 369 -19.64 16.83 -2.13
C TRP A 369 -19.32 18.31 -2.05
N TYR A 370 -19.82 19.10 -3.00
CA TYR A 370 -19.68 20.55 -3.02
C TYR A 370 -20.32 21.17 -1.78
N LYS A 371 -21.57 20.82 -1.49
CA LYS A 371 -22.24 21.28 -0.26
C LYS A 371 -21.45 20.85 0.98
N ARG A 372 -21.00 19.59 1.01
CA ARG A 372 -20.24 19.06 2.14
C ARG A 372 -18.94 19.82 2.40
N ILE A 373 -18.18 20.14 1.35
CA ILE A 373 -16.92 20.86 1.48
C ILE A 373 -17.14 22.35 1.78
N VAL A 374 -18.21 22.96 1.26
CA VAL A 374 -18.64 24.33 1.63
C VAL A 374 -18.99 24.40 3.12
N ASP A 375 -19.78 23.46 3.64
CA ASP A 375 -20.15 23.43 5.06
C ASP A 375 -18.90 23.34 5.98
N LEU A 376 -17.88 22.60 5.54
CA LEU A 376 -16.60 22.51 6.26
C LEU A 376 -15.76 23.77 6.08
N TYR A 377 -15.74 24.35 4.89
CA TYR A 377 -15.00 25.57 4.57
C TYR A 377 -15.55 26.77 5.36
N ASP A 378 -16.85 27.05 5.23
CA ASP A 378 -17.50 28.17 5.94
C ASP A 378 -17.57 27.97 7.45
N GLY A 379 -17.57 26.72 7.93
CA GLY A 379 -17.50 26.38 9.34
C GLY A 379 -16.08 26.40 9.93
N ASN A 380 -15.05 26.73 9.14
CA ASN A 380 -13.64 26.72 9.49
C ASN A 380 -13.08 25.35 9.94
N LYS A 381 -13.65 24.24 9.46
CA LYS A 381 -13.39 22.86 9.95
C LYS A 381 -12.35 22.08 9.14
N LEU A 382 -11.56 22.74 8.32
CA LEU A 382 -10.61 22.08 7.40
C LEU A 382 -9.17 22.05 7.91
N ALA A 383 -8.83 22.77 8.98
CA ALA A 383 -7.44 22.99 9.40
C ALA A 383 -6.67 21.68 9.69
N GLY A 384 -7.32 20.70 10.32
CA GLY A 384 -6.71 19.40 10.68
C GLY A 384 -6.59 18.39 9.53
N LEU A 385 -7.18 18.67 8.37
CA LEU A 385 -7.37 17.66 7.33
C LEU A 385 -6.05 17.12 6.73
N SER A 386 -5.14 18.02 6.34
CA SER A 386 -3.86 17.64 5.74
C SER A 386 -2.99 16.82 6.68
N GLU A 387 -3.02 17.17 7.96
CA GLU A 387 -2.24 16.50 8.98
C GLU A 387 -2.83 15.13 9.33
N PHE A 388 -4.15 15.05 9.47
CA PHE A 388 -4.84 13.80 9.74
C PHE A 388 -4.58 12.77 8.64
N VAL A 389 -4.73 13.15 7.36
CA VAL A 389 -4.42 12.27 6.22
C VAL A 389 -2.99 11.74 6.30
N THR A 390 -2.03 12.63 6.57
CA THR A 390 -0.61 12.25 6.63
C THR A 390 -0.34 11.28 7.78
N GLN A 391 -0.84 11.56 8.98
CA GLN A 391 -0.60 10.73 10.17
C GLN A 391 -1.31 9.39 10.12
N ALA A 392 -2.51 9.34 9.54
CA ALA A 392 -3.21 8.09 9.31
C ALA A 392 -2.47 7.20 8.30
N HIS A 393 -1.88 7.81 7.27
CA HIS A 393 -1.16 7.13 6.20
C HIS A 393 0.26 6.70 6.56
N MET A 394 0.94 7.49 7.42
CA MET A 394 2.38 7.38 7.59
C MET A 394 2.82 5.98 7.98
N LEU A 395 2.17 5.27 8.91
CA LEU A 395 2.58 3.91 9.34
C LEU A 395 4.13 3.75 9.43
N ASN A 396 4.87 4.82 9.78
CA ASN A 396 6.33 4.95 9.51
C ASN A 396 7.15 5.24 10.76
N PHE A 397 8.47 5.11 10.59
CA PHE A 397 9.55 5.14 11.59
C PHE A 397 9.62 6.42 12.46
N GLU A 398 9.09 7.57 12.05
CA GLU A 398 9.16 8.80 12.87
C GLU A 398 8.13 8.84 14.01
N GLN A 399 7.01 8.12 13.88
CA GLN A 399 6.17 7.79 15.04
C GLN A 399 6.94 6.87 16.03
N PHE A 400 8.04 6.22 15.60
CA PHE A 400 8.88 5.34 16.42
C PHE A 400 10.04 6.03 17.14
N HIS A 401 10.58 7.14 16.62
CA HIS A 401 11.73 7.80 17.23
C HIS A 401 11.40 8.78 18.36
N THR A 402 10.24 9.42 18.33
CA THR A 402 9.83 10.37 19.39
C THR A 402 9.37 9.69 20.68
N THR A 403 9.04 8.39 20.64
CA THR A 403 8.54 7.63 21.79
C THR A 403 9.40 6.45 22.21
N GLY A 404 10.50 6.18 21.50
CA GLY A 404 11.40 5.05 21.72
C GLY A 404 10.87 3.74 21.09
N PRO A 405 11.78 2.83 20.66
CA PRO A 405 11.43 1.56 20.03
C PRO A 405 10.57 0.64 20.93
N GLU A 406 10.55 0.88 22.24
CA GLU A 406 9.76 0.13 23.22
C GLU A 406 8.23 0.36 23.11
N HIS A 407 7.79 1.41 22.41
CA HIS A 407 6.53 2.07 22.74
C HIS A 407 5.57 2.32 21.57
N CYS A 408 6.09 2.54 20.37
CA CYS A 408 5.27 2.68 19.17
C CYS A 408 4.90 1.30 18.57
N TYR A 409 5.87 0.36 18.61
CA TYR A 409 5.65 -1.05 18.29
C TYR A 409 4.79 -1.79 19.31
N ARG A 410 4.66 -1.27 20.54
CA ARG A 410 3.72 -1.81 21.54
C ARG A 410 2.29 -1.24 21.36
N GLY A 411 2.11 -0.11 20.71
CA GLY A 411 0.77 0.49 20.49
C GLY A 411 -0.02 -0.18 19.35
N ILE A 412 0.54 -0.18 18.14
CA ILE A 412 -0.08 -0.77 16.93
C ILE A 412 -0.20 -2.29 17.06
N VAL A 413 0.74 -2.93 17.77
CA VAL A 413 0.88 -4.38 17.88
C VAL A 413 0.39 -4.95 19.23
N LEU A 414 0.14 -4.16 20.29
CA LEU A 414 -0.49 -4.71 21.52
C LEU A 414 -1.96 -4.34 21.69
N TYR A 415 -2.46 -3.21 21.16
CA TYR A 415 -3.87 -2.84 21.38
C TYR A 415 -4.88 -3.63 20.53
N ALA A 416 -4.42 -4.40 19.54
CA ALA A 416 -5.30 -5.17 18.66
C ALA A 416 -4.76 -6.54 18.18
N TRP A 417 -3.57 -6.98 18.61
CA TRP A 417 -3.13 -8.37 18.34
C TRP A 417 -4.01 -9.39 19.09
N ASP A 418 -4.65 -8.94 20.16
CA ASP A 418 -5.62 -9.69 20.96
C ASP A 418 -7.05 -9.63 20.40
N ARG A 419 -7.35 -8.76 19.42
CA ARG A 419 -8.68 -8.57 18.81
C ARG A 419 -8.61 -8.20 17.33
N THR A 420 -8.45 -9.20 16.45
CA THR A 420 -8.35 -8.95 14.99
C THR A 420 -9.70 -8.96 14.26
N CYS A 421 -9.99 -7.82 13.62
CA CYS A 421 -10.99 -7.64 12.56
C CYS A 421 -10.30 -7.95 11.22
N VAL A 422 -10.45 -9.17 10.70
CA VAL A 422 -9.92 -9.53 9.37
C VAL A 422 -10.95 -9.07 8.35
N ARG A 423 -10.55 -8.30 7.34
CA ARG A 423 -11.47 -7.91 6.26
C ARG A 423 -11.07 -8.57 4.96
N CYS A 424 -12.07 -9.06 4.23
CA CYS A 424 -11.91 -9.41 2.83
C CYS A 424 -12.94 -8.66 1.99
N PHE A 425 -12.62 -8.50 0.70
CA PHE A 425 -13.55 -7.92 -0.27
C PHE A 425 -14.53 -8.99 -0.72
N LYS A 426 -15.83 -8.70 -0.67
CA LYS A 426 -16.86 -9.46 -1.38
C LYS A 426 -17.51 -8.58 -2.43
N THR A 427 -17.59 -9.12 -3.64
CA THR A 427 -18.35 -8.53 -4.74
C THR A 427 -19.78 -9.05 -4.69
N ASP A 428 -20.78 -8.16 -4.78
CA ASP A 428 -22.18 -8.50 -5.04
C ASP A 428 -22.75 -7.60 -6.15
N ASP A 429 -23.95 -7.95 -6.65
CA ASP A 429 -24.62 -7.28 -7.77
C ASP A 429 -25.00 -5.82 -7.48
N ALA A 430 -24.98 -5.38 -6.22
CA ALA A 430 -25.39 -4.05 -5.75
C ALA A 430 -24.20 -3.12 -5.40
N GLY A 431 -22.96 -3.61 -5.52
CA GLY A 431 -21.75 -2.86 -5.21
C GLY A 431 -20.97 -3.38 -4.00
N TYR A 432 -19.74 -2.87 -3.87
CA TYR A 432 -18.66 -3.41 -3.02
C TYR A 432 -19.02 -3.51 -1.54
N ARG A 433 -18.73 -4.65 -0.90
CA ARG A 433 -18.81 -4.79 0.56
C ARG A 433 -17.54 -5.43 1.13
N TYR A 434 -17.00 -4.80 2.16
CA TYR A 434 -16.05 -5.48 3.05
C TYR A 434 -16.82 -6.50 3.89
N VAL A 435 -16.33 -7.73 3.93
CA VAL A 435 -16.80 -8.75 4.86
C VAL A 435 -15.81 -8.78 6.02
N GLU A 436 -16.29 -8.40 7.20
CA GLU A 436 -15.58 -8.56 8.46
C GLU A 436 -15.67 -10.03 8.88
N VAL A 437 -14.51 -10.65 9.03
CA VAL A 437 -14.33 -12.04 9.42
C VAL A 437 -13.61 -12.06 10.77
N ALA A 438 -14.09 -12.91 11.68
CA ALA A 438 -13.41 -13.12 12.95
C ALA A 438 -12.02 -13.72 12.73
N SER A 439 -11.05 -13.23 13.52
CA SER A 439 -9.64 -13.63 13.65
C SER A 439 -9.16 -14.86 12.86
N LEU A 440 -8.14 -14.70 12.00
CA LEU A 440 -7.36 -15.84 11.47
C LEU A 440 -6.40 -16.47 12.51
N TRP A 441 -6.35 -15.95 13.74
CA TRP A 441 -5.31 -16.34 14.71
C TRP A 441 -5.88 -17.34 15.71
N PRO A 442 -5.16 -18.44 16.01
CA PRO A 442 -5.54 -19.28 17.12
C PRO A 442 -5.48 -18.42 18.39
N LYS A 443 -6.63 -18.28 19.05
CA LYS A 443 -6.66 -17.84 20.44
C LYS A 443 -5.65 -18.70 21.18
N SER A 444 -4.74 -18.05 21.90
CA SER A 444 -3.81 -18.66 22.86
C SER A 444 -4.42 -19.93 23.45
N GLU A 445 -3.66 -21.03 23.38
CA GLU A 445 -3.95 -22.36 23.93
C GLU A 445 -5.05 -22.37 25.00
N LYS A 446 -6.30 -22.54 24.54
CA LYS A 446 -7.49 -23.10 25.21
C LYS A 446 -8.75 -22.53 24.55
N GLY A 447 -9.33 -23.32 23.64
CA GLY A 447 -10.72 -23.14 23.23
C GLY A 447 -10.94 -23.10 21.72
N ILE A 448 -11.06 -24.28 21.12
CA ILE A 448 -11.82 -24.45 19.87
C ILE A 448 -13.29 -24.18 20.22
N VAL A 449 -13.85 -23.05 19.78
CA VAL A 449 -15.32 -22.87 19.73
C VAL A 449 -15.67 -21.99 18.53
N GLY A 450 -16.53 -22.52 17.64
CA GLY A 450 -17.41 -21.68 16.83
C GLY A 450 -17.20 -21.73 15.32
N PHE A 451 -17.33 -22.91 14.75
CA PHE A 451 -17.52 -23.18 13.32
C PHE A 451 -18.56 -22.22 12.69
N LEU A 452 -18.16 -21.50 11.63
CA LEU A 452 -18.94 -21.17 10.43
C LEU A 452 -20.47 -21.39 10.54
N GLY A 453 -21.14 -20.51 11.27
CA GLY A 453 -22.59 -20.41 11.22
C GLY A 453 -23.02 -19.70 9.94
N ARG A 454 -23.50 -20.47 8.95
CA ARG A 454 -24.31 -20.03 7.78
C ARG A 454 -23.59 -19.56 6.50
N LEU A 455 -22.53 -20.24 6.09
CA LEU A 455 -22.42 -20.53 4.65
C LEU A 455 -23.51 -21.58 4.34
N PHE A 456 -24.36 -21.33 3.34
CA PHE A 456 -25.42 -22.21 2.83
C PHE A 456 -26.76 -22.25 3.61
N SER A 457 -27.60 -21.22 3.42
CA SER A 457 -29.05 -21.46 3.52
C SER A 457 -29.48 -22.35 2.34
N LYS A 458 -29.98 -23.53 2.68
CA LYS A 458 -30.37 -24.60 1.77
C LYS A 458 -31.43 -24.13 0.77
N ARG A 459 -31.13 -24.29 -0.53
CA ARG A 459 -32.15 -24.61 -1.55
C ARG A 459 -32.80 -25.94 -1.16
N LYS A 460 -34.08 -25.91 -0.79
CA LYS A 460 -35.06 -26.99 -1.04
C LYS A 460 -36.48 -26.45 -0.79
N LYS A 461 -37.13 -25.96 -1.85
CA LYS A 461 -38.59 -26.01 -1.99
C LYS A 461 -38.90 -27.07 -3.04
N LYS A 462 -39.20 -28.30 -2.59
CA LYS A 462 -40.07 -29.21 -3.35
C LYS A 462 -41.46 -29.00 -2.77
N LYS A 463 -42.36 -28.42 -3.56
CA LYS A 463 -43.80 -28.43 -3.29
C LYS A 463 -44.32 -29.83 -3.60
N LYS A 464 -45.11 -30.40 -2.69
CA LYS A 464 -46.17 -31.34 -3.04
C LYS A 464 -47.34 -30.56 -3.62
#